data_AF-A0A958N5T9-F1
#
_entry.id   AF-A0A958N5T9-F1
#
_cell.length_a   1.000
_cell.length_b   1.000
_cell.length_c   1.000
_cell.angle_alpha   90.00
_cell.angle_beta   90.00
_cell.angle_gamma   90.00
#
_symmetry.space_group_name_H-M   'P 1'
#
loop_
_entity.id
_entity.type
_entity.pdbx_description
1 polymer ?
#
loop_
_entity_poly.entity_id
_entity_poly.type
_entity_poly.pdbx_seq_one_letter_code
_entity_poly.pdbx_strand_id
1 'polypeptide(L)'
;MKKIFFVLFLILFSNFGLAKSTYKTLPPENIKFKIEIEKLVSQQKYNEALKFTEEYIKKQKNKNDIEYARAIIKKVQLQLGLHGYETAVKELKASPLPIDPMARALVELYYAFALMKYYQSYSWEINKREKVVSTEEIDLIKWTKDQINEEINNTFDK
;
A
#
# COMPACT_ATOMS: atom_id res chain seq x y z
N MET A 1 28.44 -43.14 -22.76
CA MET A 1 27.10 -43.13 -22.13
C MET A 1 26.89 -41.88 -21.25
N LYS A 2 26.80 -40.68 -21.83
CA LYS A 2 26.54 -39.41 -21.09
C LYS A 2 25.74 -38.35 -21.87
N LYS A 3 25.18 -38.70 -23.04
CA LYS A 3 24.46 -37.75 -23.92
C LYS A 3 22.95 -37.98 -24.06
N ILE A 4 22.41 -39.03 -23.43
CA ILE A 4 20.97 -39.39 -23.53
C ILE A 4 20.12 -38.77 -22.40
N PHE A 5 20.73 -38.36 -21.28
CA PHE A 5 20.01 -37.75 -20.16
C PHE A 5 19.63 -36.27 -20.37
N PHE A 6 20.27 -35.56 -21.31
CA PHE A 6 20.02 -34.13 -21.51
C PHE A 6 18.77 -33.84 -22.36
N VAL A 7 18.33 -34.81 -23.17
CA VAL A 7 17.16 -34.63 -24.07
C VAL A 7 15.84 -34.93 -23.35
N LEU A 8 15.83 -35.78 -22.33
CA LEU A 8 14.62 -36.06 -21.54
C LEU A 8 14.24 -34.94 -20.56
N PHE A 9 15.20 -34.10 -20.15
CA PHE A 9 14.92 -32.97 -19.24
C PHE A 9 14.30 -31.76 -19.96
N LEU A 10 14.42 -31.69 -21.29
CA LEU A 10 13.95 -30.58 -22.11
C LEU A 10 12.52 -30.77 -22.66
N ILE A 11 11.94 -31.97 -22.51
CA ILE A 11 10.59 -32.31 -23.03
C ILE A 11 9.51 -32.22 -21.93
N LEU A 12 9.89 -32.07 -20.65
CA LEU A 12 8.94 -31.88 -19.55
C LEU A 12 8.56 -30.40 -19.30
N PHE A 13 9.28 -29.44 -19.87
CA PHE A 13 9.00 -28.01 -19.69
C PHE A 13 8.14 -27.38 -20.80
N SER A 14 7.92 -28.07 -21.92
CA SER A 14 7.14 -27.53 -23.06
C SER A 14 5.62 -27.72 -22.92
N ASN A 15 5.15 -28.46 -21.90
CA ASN A 15 3.72 -28.74 -21.68
C ASN A 15 3.18 -28.18 -20.35
N PHE A 16 3.84 -27.21 -19.73
CA PHE A 16 3.14 -26.36 -18.77
C PHE A 16 2.36 -25.31 -19.58
N GLY A 17 1.27 -25.77 -20.19
CA GLY A 17 0.28 -24.89 -20.78
C GLY A 17 -0.07 -23.86 -19.71
N LEU A 18 0.09 -22.58 -20.05
CA LEU A 18 -0.46 -21.48 -19.28
C LEU A 18 -1.96 -21.74 -19.16
N ALA A 19 -2.36 -22.42 -18.08
CA ALA A 19 -3.73 -22.39 -17.61
C ALA A 19 -4.04 -20.90 -17.48
N LYS A 20 -4.89 -20.38 -18.37
CA LYS A 20 -5.39 -19.01 -18.26
C LYS A 20 -6.03 -18.92 -16.90
N SER A 21 -5.35 -18.22 -16.00
CA SER A 21 -5.88 -17.91 -14.70
C SER A 21 -7.29 -17.34 -14.88
N THR A 22 -8.25 -17.95 -14.20
CA THR A 22 -9.64 -17.49 -14.12
C THR A 22 -9.84 -16.48 -12.99
N TYR A 23 -8.79 -16.13 -12.24
CA TYR A 23 -8.87 -15.09 -11.23
C TYR A 23 -8.82 -13.69 -11.86
N LYS A 24 -9.75 -12.82 -11.46
CA LYS A 24 -9.77 -11.41 -11.87
C LYS A 24 -8.51 -10.75 -11.33
N THR A 25 -7.54 -10.50 -12.20
CA THR A 25 -6.30 -9.80 -11.84
C THR A 25 -6.54 -8.31 -11.72
N LEU A 26 -5.75 -7.64 -10.86
CA LEU A 26 -5.68 -6.19 -10.89
C LEU A 26 -5.21 -5.75 -12.28
N PRO A 27 -5.90 -4.79 -12.93
CA PRO A 27 -5.46 -4.27 -14.22
C PRO A 27 -4.04 -3.71 -14.08
N PRO A 28 -3.19 -3.74 -15.11
CA PRO A 28 -1.82 -3.24 -15.00
C PRO A 28 -1.79 -1.77 -14.53
N GLU A 29 -0.78 -1.42 -13.73
CA GLU A 29 -0.55 -0.03 -13.31
C GLU A 29 -0.31 0.88 -14.51
N ASN A 30 -0.75 2.14 -14.41
CA ASN A 30 -0.44 3.12 -15.43
C ASN A 30 1.07 3.33 -15.57
N ILE A 31 1.61 2.87 -16.71
CA ILE A 31 3.05 2.89 -16.99
C ILE A 31 3.64 4.30 -16.92
N LYS A 32 2.92 5.33 -17.39
CA LYS A 32 3.43 6.71 -17.37
C LYS A 32 3.56 7.23 -15.94
N PHE A 33 2.58 6.94 -15.09
CA PHE A 33 2.64 7.27 -13.66
C PHE A 33 3.82 6.58 -12.99
N LYS A 34 3.95 5.25 -13.18
CA LYS A 34 5.03 4.44 -12.61
C LYS A 34 6.42 4.97 -12.99
N ILE A 35 6.66 5.20 -14.28
CA ILE A 35 7.96 5.67 -14.79
C ILE A 35 8.34 7.04 -14.19
N GLU A 36 7.40 7.98 -14.14
CA GLU A 36 7.71 9.32 -13.62
C GLU A 36 8.02 9.27 -12.12
N ILE A 37 7.31 8.45 -11.34
CA ILE A 37 7.63 8.24 -9.92
C ILE A 37 9.03 7.62 -9.75
N GLU A 38 9.34 6.56 -10.48
CA GLU A 38 10.65 5.89 -10.41
C GLU A 38 11.80 6.84 -10.78
N LYS A 39 11.58 7.69 -11.78
CA LYS A 39 12.51 8.75 -12.17
C LYS A 39 12.71 9.79 -11.07
N LEU A 40 11.64 10.27 -10.43
CA LEU A 40 11.75 11.27 -9.36
C LEU A 40 12.43 10.68 -8.12
N VAL A 41 12.06 9.46 -7.73
CA VAL A 41 12.67 8.76 -6.59
C VAL A 41 14.14 8.45 -6.82
N SER A 42 14.53 7.98 -8.01
CA SER A 42 15.96 7.73 -8.33
C SER A 42 16.81 9.00 -8.33
N GLN A 43 16.19 10.17 -8.52
CA GLN A 43 16.82 11.48 -8.40
C GLN A 43 16.74 12.08 -6.98
N GLN A 44 16.25 11.33 -5.99
CA GLN A 44 16.02 11.78 -4.61
C GLN A 44 15.03 12.95 -4.49
N LYS A 45 14.20 13.17 -5.51
CA LYS A 45 13.20 14.25 -5.59
C LYS A 45 11.87 13.82 -4.98
N TYR A 46 11.89 13.49 -3.69
CA TYR A 46 10.73 12.92 -2.99
C TYR A 46 9.58 13.92 -2.87
N ASN A 47 9.86 15.21 -2.67
CA ASN A 47 8.83 16.25 -2.58
C ASN A 47 8.13 16.46 -3.94
N GLU A 48 8.89 16.44 -5.04
CA GLU A 48 8.32 16.50 -6.39
C GLU A 48 7.52 15.23 -6.71
N ALA A 49 7.99 14.05 -6.27
CA ALA A 49 7.24 12.80 -6.39
C ALA A 49 5.91 12.86 -5.64
N LEU A 50 5.90 13.42 -4.43
CA LEU A 50 4.67 13.65 -3.65
C LEU A 50 3.72 14.59 -4.40
N LYS A 51 4.21 15.76 -4.83
CA LYS A 51 3.39 16.73 -5.57
C LYS A 51 2.81 16.13 -6.86
N PHE A 52 3.63 15.40 -7.62
CA PHE A 52 3.19 14.71 -8.82
C PHE A 52 2.10 13.66 -8.50
N THR A 53 2.29 12.90 -7.43
CA THR A 53 1.31 11.90 -6.97
C THR A 53 -0.01 12.55 -6.54
N GLU A 54 0.03 13.68 -5.82
CA GLU A 54 -1.18 14.41 -5.41
C GLU A 54 -1.99 14.92 -6.60
N GLU A 55 -1.32 15.45 -7.62
CA GLU A 55 -2.00 15.85 -8.86
C GLU A 55 -2.58 14.64 -9.61
N TYR A 56 -1.90 13.50 -9.55
CA TYR A 56 -2.43 12.27 -10.13
C TYR A 56 -3.66 11.73 -9.36
N ILE A 57 -3.64 11.76 -8.03
CA ILE A 57 -4.78 11.40 -7.17
C ILE A 57 -6.01 12.23 -7.55
N LYS A 58 -5.87 13.55 -7.67
CA LYS A 58 -6.96 14.45 -8.08
C LYS A 58 -7.55 14.06 -9.44
N LYS A 59 -6.70 13.67 -10.40
CA LYS A 59 -7.12 13.25 -11.75
C LYS A 59 -7.84 11.91 -11.80
N GLN A 60 -7.51 10.99 -10.90
CA GLN A 60 -8.14 9.65 -10.88
C GLN A 60 -9.36 9.57 -9.97
N LYS A 61 -9.50 10.51 -9.02
CA LYS A 61 -10.69 10.61 -8.17
C LYS A 61 -11.95 10.61 -9.03
N ASN A 62 -12.87 9.69 -8.75
CA ASN A 62 -14.13 9.47 -9.49
C ASN A 62 -13.96 9.04 -10.97
N LYS A 63 -12.75 8.74 -11.45
CA LYS A 63 -12.47 8.32 -12.83
C LYS A 63 -12.02 6.87 -12.92
N ASN A 64 -11.11 6.47 -12.05
CA ASN A 64 -10.57 5.12 -12.03
C ASN A 64 -10.16 4.77 -10.60
N ASP A 65 -10.99 3.99 -9.93
CA ASP A 65 -10.81 3.62 -8.53
C ASP A 65 -9.51 2.85 -8.26
N ILE A 66 -9.08 2.00 -9.20
CA ILE A 66 -7.85 1.22 -9.06
C ILE A 66 -6.63 2.13 -9.15
N GLU A 67 -6.58 3.04 -10.13
CA GLU A 67 -5.48 4.00 -10.26
C GLU A 67 -5.51 5.04 -9.13
N TYR A 68 -6.69 5.42 -8.65
CA TYR A 68 -6.85 6.25 -7.47
C TYR A 68 -6.27 5.56 -6.22
N ALA A 69 -6.64 4.29 -5.98
CA ALA A 69 -6.10 3.48 -4.88
C ALA A 69 -4.57 3.35 -4.95
N ARG A 70 -4.02 3.05 -6.13
CA ARG A 70 -2.56 2.99 -6.34
C ARG A 70 -1.87 4.30 -6.01
N ALA A 71 -2.45 5.41 -6.44
CA ALA A 71 -1.86 6.72 -6.23
C ALA A 71 -1.87 7.14 -4.75
N ILE A 72 -2.96 6.91 -4.02
CA ILE A 72 -2.99 7.19 -2.58
C ILE A 72 -2.02 6.28 -1.81
N ILE A 73 -1.94 4.99 -2.17
CA ILE A 73 -0.94 4.06 -1.60
C ILE A 73 0.48 4.55 -1.89
N LYS A 74 0.75 5.01 -3.12
CA LYS A 74 2.07 5.54 -3.49
C LYS A 74 2.43 6.80 -2.69
N LYS A 75 1.47 7.69 -2.45
CA LYS A 75 1.67 8.88 -1.60
C LYS A 75 2.11 8.47 -0.20
N VAL A 76 1.41 7.50 0.41
CA VAL A 76 1.73 6.96 1.74
C VAL A 76 3.11 6.32 1.74
N GLN A 77 3.47 5.54 0.71
CA GLN A 77 4.83 4.98 0.56
C GLN A 77 5.92 6.06 0.57
N LEU A 78 5.72 7.14 -0.18
CA LEU A 78 6.65 8.25 -0.24
C LEU A 78 6.77 8.95 1.12
N GLN A 79 5.65 9.17 1.82
CA GLN A 79 5.64 9.77 3.16
C GLN A 79 6.37 8.90 4.19
N LEU A 80 6.13 7.58 4.18
CA LEU A 80 6.84 6.62 5.03
C LEU A 80 8.35 6.64 4.76
N GLY A 81 8.76 6.74 3.49
CA GLY A 81 10.16 6.88 3.09
C GLY A 81 10.83 8.17 3.59
N LEU A 82 10.04 9.21 3.86
CA LEU A 82 10.48 10.48 4.46
C LEU A 82 10.29 10.53 5.99
N HIS A 83 10.03 9.39 6.64
CA HIS A 83 9.76 9.30 8.08
C HIS A 83 8.50 10.05 8.56
N GLY A 84 7.58 10.40 7.64
CA GLY A 84 6.31 11.03 7.94
C GLY A 84 5.21 10.03 8.34
N TYR A 85 5.49 9.14 9.31
CA TYR A 85 4.61 8.00 9.63
C TYR A 85 3.21 8.41 10.09
N GLU A 86 3.10 9.39 10.99
CA GLU A 86 1.82 9.86 11.50
C GLU A 86 0.97 10.48 10.39
N THR A 87 1.56 11.38 9.61
CA THR A 87 0.92 12.02 8.46
C THR A 87 0.44 10.99 7.46
N ALA A 88 1.27 9.98 7.16
CA ALA A 88 0.93 8.92 6.23
C ALA A 88 -0.32 8.14 6.66
N VAL A 89 -0.43 7.79 7.95
CA VAL A 89 -1.61 7.09 8.50
C VAL A 89 -2.84 8.00 8.49
N LYS A 90 -2.71 9.23 8.99
CA LYS A 90 -3.82 10.20 9.08
C LYS A 90 -4.39 10.53 7.71
N GLU A 91 -3.54 10.82 6.73
CA GLU A 91 -3.98 11.17 5.39
C GLU A 91 -4.60 9.98 4.63
N LEU A 92 -4.07 8.76 4.82
CA LEU A 92 -4.67 7.58 4.20
C LEU A 92 -6.06 7.32 4.74
N LYS A 93 -6.25 7.42 6.06
CA LYS A 93 -7.56 7.23 6.70
C LYS A 93 -8.57 8.31 6.33
N ALA A 94 -8.12 9.55 6.16
CA ALA A 94 -8.96 10.67 5.74
C ALA A 94 -9.30 10.63 4.24
N SER A 95 -8.59 9.82 3.45
CA SER A 95 -8.86 9.71 2.02
C SER A 95 -10.20 9.00 1.75
N PRO A 96 -11.03 9.48 0.82
CA PRO A 96 -12.23 8.78 0.39
C PRO A 96 -11.93 7.34 -0.02
N LEU A 97 -12.68 6.37 0.51
CA LEU A 97 -12.50 4.98 0.11
C LEU A 97 -12.96 4.77 -1.34
N PRO A 98 -12.21 3.98 -2.14
CA PRO A 98 -12.67 3.55 -3.46
C PRO A 98 -14.03 2.81 -3.39
N ILE A 99 -14.82 2.90 -4.46
CA ILE A 99 -16.07 2.16 -4.59
C ILE A 99 -15.79 0.72 -5.02
N ASP A 100 -14.84 0.52 -5.94
CA ASP A 100 -14.40 -0.80 -6.36
C ASP A 100 -13.88 -1.63 -5.16
N PRO A 101 -14.41 -2.84 -4.92
CA PRO A 101 -14.04 -3.64 -3.75
C PRO A 101 -12.56 -4.03 -3.71
N MET A 102 -11.94 -4.31 -4.85
CA MET A 102 -10.53 -4.69 -4.90
C MET A 102 -9.65 -3.47 -4.62
N ALA A 103 -9.99 -2.31 -5.19
CA ALA A 103 -9.34 -1.05 -4.89
C ALA A 103 -9.45 -0.70 -3.39
N ARG A 104 -10.64 -0.87 -2.81
CA ARG A 104 -10.88 -0.64 -1.38
C ARG A 104 -10.04 -1.57 -0.51
N ALA A 105 -10.06 -2.88 -0.79
CA ALA A 105 -9.29 -3.87 -0.06
C ALA A 105 -7.78 -3.56 -0.08
N LEU A 106 -7.24 -3.10 -1.22
CA LEU A 106 -5.85 -2.67 -1.31
C LEU A 106 -5.55 -1.49 -0.38
N VAL A 107 -6.44 -0.51 -0.33
CA VAL A 107 -6.28 0.70 0.49
C VAL A 107 -6.35 0.36 1.98
N GLU A 108 -7.32 -0.47 2.39
CA GLU A 108 -7.46 -0.89 3.78
C GLU A 108 -6.31 -1.78 4.24
N LEU A 109 -5.86 -2.73 3.40
CA LEU A 109 -4.66 -3.52 3.68
C LEU A 109 -3.42 -2.64 3.84
N TYR A 110 -3.29 -1.62 2.99
CA TYR A 110 -2.16 -0.69 3.09
C TYR A 110 -2.28 0.23 4.31
N TYR A 111 -3.49 0.55 4.75
CA TYR A 111 -3.74 1.29 5.99
C TYR A 111 -3.30 0.49 7.22
N ALA A 112 -3.63 -0.80 7.28
CA ALA A 112 -3.13 -1.70 8.32
C ALA A 112 -1.59 -1.74 8.34
N PHE A 113 -0.97 -1.82 7.17
CA PHE A 113 0.49 -1.77 7.04
C PHE A 113 1.08 -0.44 7.53
N ALA A 114 0.47 0.69 7.19
CA ALA A 114 0.91 2.01 7.63
C ALA A 114 0.81 2.16 9.15
N LEU A 115 -0.27 1.66 9.78
CA LEU A 115 -0.41 1.60 11.24
C LEU A 115 0.68 0.74 11.88
N MET A 116 0.98 -0.42 11.31
CA MET A 116 2.08 -1.26 11.78
C MET A 116 3.42 -0.54 11.69
N LYS A 117 3.66 0.23 10.61
CA LYS A 117 4.88 1.05 10.48
C LYS A 117 4.94 2.16 11.51
N TYR A 118 3.83 2.87 11.73
CA TYR A 118 3.72 3.87 12.79
C TYR A 118 4.06 3.27 14.16
N TYR A 119 3.45 2.13 14.52
CA TYR A 119 3.75 1.44 15.76
C TYR A 119 5.23 1.07 15.88
N GLN A 120 5.82 0.48 14.84
CA GLN A 120 7.23 0.10 14.83
C GLN A 120 8.14 1.30 15.10
N SER A 121 7.89 2.42 14.42
CA SER A 121 8.70 3.64 14.51
C SER A 121 8.59 4.35 15.86
N TYR A 122 7.44 4.27 16.54
CA TYR A 122 7.20 4.92 17.83
C TYR A 122 6.99 3.92 18.98
N SER A 123 7.47 2.69 18.82
CA SER A 123 7.18 1.59 19.75
C SER A 123 7.61 1.90 21.19
N TRP A 124 8.72 2.61 21.38
CA TRP A 124 9.19 3.00 22.71
C TRP A 124 8.19 3.90 23.45
N GLU A 125 7.71 4.97 22.81
CA GLU A 125 6.69 5.84 23.39
C GLU A 125 5.37 5.09 23.56
N ILE A 126 4.92 4.39 22.52
CA ILE A 126 3.60 3.74 22.50
C ILE A 126 3.46 2.69 23.61
N ASN A 127 4.51 1.89 23.86
CA ASN A 127 4.49 0.87 24.92
C ASN A 127 4.43 1.46 26.34
N LYS A 128 4.63 2.77 26.51
CA LYS A 128 4.51 3.48 27.79
C LYS A 128 3.20 4.23 27.95
N ARG A 129 2.33 4.23 26.93
CA ARG A 129 1.04 4.94 26.99
C ARG A 129 0.04 4.14 27.79
N GLU A 130 -0.57 4.77 28.78
CA GLU A 130 -1.77 4.27 29.45
C GLU A 130 -3.02 4.64 28.64
N LYS A 131 -4.10 3.86 28.82
CA LYS A 131 -5.35 4.07 28.10
C LYS A 131 -6.00 5.38 28.56
N VAL A 132 -5.96 6.39 27.70
CA VAL A 132 -6.74 7.62 27.85
C VAL A 132 -7.99 7.49 26.97
N VAL A 133 -9.18 7.62 27.57
CA VAL A 133 -10.43 7.60 26.82
C VAL A 133 -10.44 8.81 25.88
N SER A 134 -10.30 8.56 24.58
CA SER A 134 -10.36 9.54 23.50
C SER A 134 -11.61 9.23 22.69
N THR A 135 -12.57 10.14 22.66
CA THR A 135 -13.93 9.81 22.23
C THR A 135 -14.21 9.89 20.73
N GLU A 136 -13.48 10.62 19.88
CA GLU A 136 -13.98 10.78 18.49
C GLU A 136 -12.97 11.17 17.39
N GLU A 137 -11.73 11.54 17.70
CA GLU A 137 -10.73 11.92 16.68
C GLU A 137 -9.53 10.95 16.68
N ILE A 138 -9.00 10.65 15.49
CA ILE A 138 -7.77 9.85 15.34
C ILE A 138 -6.58 10.71 15.78
N ASP A 139 -6.38 10.73 17.09
CA ASP A 139 -5.19 11.26 17.71
C ASP A 139 -4.21 10.11 17.96
N LEU A 140 -3.51 9.68 16.91
CA LEU A 140 -2.53 8.59 16.97
C LEU A 140 -1.49 8.78 18.08
N ILE A 141 -1.22 10.03 18.47
CA ILE A 141 -0.30 10.36 19.57
C ILE A 141 -0.85 9.87 20.91
N LYS A 142 -2.18 9.78 21.07
CA LYS A 142 -2.85 9.27 22.27
C LYS A 142 -3.17 7.79 22.22
N TRP A 143 -3.19 7.18 21.03
CA TRP A 143 -3.55 5.78 20.91
C TRP A 143 -2.55 4.87 21.63
N THR A 144 -3.08 3.96 22.43
CA THR A 144 -2.34 2.87 23.05
C THR A 144 -1.99 1.79 22.02
N LYS A 145 -1.06 0.90 22.38
CA LYS A 145 -0.75 -0.29 21.60
C LYS A 145 -2.01 -1.11 21.27
N ASP A 146 -2.89 -1.30 22.25
CA ASP A 146 -4.10 -2.12 22.06
C ASP A 146 -5.08 -1.47 21.09
N GLN A 147 -5.27 -0.15 21.16
CA GLN A 147 -6.10 0.60 20.19
C GLN A 147 -5.52 0.54 18.78
N ILE A 148 -4.19 0.61 18.63
CA ILE A 148 -3.54 0.46 17.31
C ILE A 148 -3.77 -0.95 16.77
N ASN A 149 -3.61 -1.99 17.60
CA ASN A 149 -3.82 -3.37 17.19
C ASN A 149 -5.29 -3.66 16.87
N GLU A 150 -6.21 -3.09 17.64
CA GLU A 150 -7.65 -3.19 17.39
C GLU A 150 -8.01 -2.54 16.06
N GLU A 151 -7.52 -1.33 15.77
CA GLU A 151 -7.75 -0.69 14.47
C GLU A 151 -7.15 -1.50 13.31
N ILE A 152 -5.95 -2.08 13.48
CA ILE A 152 -5.36 -3.00 12.49
C ILE A 152 -6.30 -4.19 12.25
N ASN A 153 -6.81 -4.83 13.29
CA ASN A 153 -7.73 -5.95 13.14
C ASN A 153 -9.05 -5.54 12.46
N ASN A 154 -9.60 -4.39 12.82
CA ASN A 154 -10.81 -3.83 12.23
C ASN A 154 -10.69 -3.57 10.72
N THR A 155 -9.47 -3.45 10.16
CA THR A 155 -9.29 -3.35 8.70
C THR A 155 -9.53 -4.66 7.96
N PHE A 156 -9.41 -5.81 8.62
CA PHE A 156 -9.60 -7.13 8.03
C PHE A 156 -11.05 -7.63 8.14
N ASP A 157 -11.83 -7.06 9.06
CA ASP A 157 -13.19 -7.51 9.39
C ASP A 157 -14.29 -6.80 8.59
N LYS A 158 -13.95 -6.01 7.57
CA LYS A 158 -14.87 -5.22 6.74
C LYS A 158 -15.14 -5.85 5.38
#